data_AF-A0A1R0GQF1-F1
#
_entry.id   AF-A0A1R0GQF1-F1
#
_cell.length_a   1.000
_cell.length_b   1.000
_cell.length_c   1.000
_cell.angle_alpha   90.00
_cell.angle_beta   90.00
_cell.angle_gamma   90.00
#
_symmetry.space_group_name_H-M   'P 1'
#
loop_
_entity.id
_entity.type
_entity.pdbx_description
1 polymer ?
#
loop_
_entity_poly.entity_id
_entity_poly.type
_entity_poly.pdbx_seq_one_letter_code
_entity_poly.pdbx_strand_id
1 'polypeptide(L)'
;MKVENKCQLLCKSEIPENGIEFISNRIKENYRMNWLIDGLSAAQKIEGKEGLSLGFPLGYVEKDAVYLNNHYDIEVHYHTQTNKDGLFVKHQLRYNQTSITKKREGPRGPIYL
;
A
#
# COMPACT_ATOMS: atom_id res chain seq x y z
N MET A 1 23.27 8.45 -2.74
CA MET A 1 22.41 7.34 -3.23
C MET A 1 21.27 7.16 -2.24
N LYS A 2 20.02 7.02 -2.69
CA LYS A 2 18.97 6.53 -1.79
C LYS A 2 19.16 5.03 -1.60
N VAL A 3 19.03 4.57 -0.36
CA VAL A 3 19.11 3.16 0.01
C VAL A 3 17.70 2.57 -0.07
N GLU A 4 17.56 1.43 -0.72
CA GLU A 4 16.31 0.68 -0.75
C GLU A 4 16.05 0.09 0.63
N ASN A 5 14.91 0.43 1.23
CA ASN A 5 14.48 -0.12 2.52
C ASN A 5 13.35 -1.12 2.28
N LYS A 6 13.53 -2.37 2.74
CA LYS A 6 12.55 -3.45 2.61
C LYS A 6 11.92 -3.77 3.96
N CYS A 7 10.64 -4.16 3.95
CA CYS A 7 9.92 -4.71 5.10
C CYS A 7 10.06 -3.86 6.37
N GLN A 8 9.97 -2.54 6.23
CA GLN A 8 10.04 -1.62 7.37
C GLN A 8 8.72 -1.67 8.14
N LEU A 9 8.79 -1.92 9.45
CA LEU A 9 7.64 -1.82 10.31
C LEU A 9 7.24 -0.35 10.46
N LEU A 10 6.05 0.01 9.99
CA LEU A 10 5.55 1.38 10.08
C LEU A 10 5.04 1.69 11.49
N CYS A 11 4.16 0.82 12.01
CA CYS A 11 3.60 0.95 13.35
C CYS A 11 3.18 -0.41 13.90
N LYS A 12 3.01 -0.47 15.22
CA LYS A 12 2.29 -1.55 15.89
C LYS A 12 0.98 -0.96 16.39
N SER A 13 -0.12 -1.61 16.06
CA SER A 13 -1.43 -1.27 16.57
C SER A 13 -2.20 -2.56 16.79
N GLU A 14 -2.97 -2.58 17.87
CA GLU A 14 -3.98 -3.61 18.10
C GLU A 14 -5.30 -3.13 17.52
N ILE A 15 -6.07 -4.06 16.97
CA ILE A 15 -7.42 -3.77 16.46
C ILE A 15 -8.36 -3.99 17.64
N PRO A 16 -9.14 -2.98 18.06
CA PRO A 16 -10.09 -3.18 19.15
C PRO A 16 -11.19 -4.17 18.70
N GLU A 17 -11.79 -4.88 19.65
CA GLU A 17 -12.75 -5.97 19.38
C GLU A 17 -13.92 -5.51 18.47
N ASN A 18 -14.45 -4.31 18.70
CA ASN A 18 -15.50 -3.71 17.86
C ASN A 18 -15.03 -3.37 16.43
N GLY A 19 -13.73 -3.18 16.21
CA GLY A 19 -13.12 -2.89 14.91
C GLY A 19 -12.97 -4.15 14.04
N ILE A 20 -12.92 -5.33 14.66
CA ILE A 20 -12.73 -6.62 13.97
C ILE A 20 -13.91 -6.92 13.05
N GLU A 21 -15.13 -6.81 13.58
CA GLU A 21 -16.34 -7.07 12.80
C GLU A 21 -16.48 -6.05 11.66
N PHE A 22 -16.20 -4.78 11.94
CA PHE A 22 -16.21 -3.72 10.93
C PHE A 22 -15.24 -4.02 9.78
N ILE A 23 -13.97 -4.30 10.08
CA ILE A 23 -12.95 -4.62 9.08
C ILE A 23 -13.35 -5.87 8.30
N SER A 24 -13.84 -6.90 8.99
CA SER A 24 -14.25 -8.16 8.36
C SER A 24 -15.39 -7.96 7.37
N ASN A 25 -16.40 -7.16 7.73
CA ASN A 25 -17.52 -6.83 6.86
C ASN A 25 -17.07 -6.00 5.65
N ARG A 26 -16.19 -5.00 5.85
CA ARG A 26 -15.59 -4.24 4.74
C ARG A 26 -14.81 -5.13 3.77
N ILE A 27 -14.08 -6.13 4.27
CA ILE A 27 -13.37 -7.08 3.40
C ILE A 27 -14.35 -7.94 2.60
N LYS A 28 -15.41 -8.45 3.23
CA LYS A 28 -16.48 -9.23 2.56
C LYS A 28 -17.22 -8.40 1.49
N GLU A 29 -17.34 -7.10 1.72
CA GLU A 29 -17.92 -6.14 0.75
C GLU A 29 -16.95 -5.72 -0.36
N ASN A 30 -15.77 -6.35 -0.46
CA ASN A 30 -14.71 -6.01 -1.43
C ASN A 30 -14.23 -4.55 -1.32
N TYR A 31 -14.17 -3.99 -0.11
CA TYR A 31 -13.71 -2.64 0.11
C TYR A 31 -12.28 -2.45 -0.41
N ARG A 32 -12.08 -1.38 -1.20
CA ARG A 32 -10.79 -1.00 -1.78
C ARG A 32 -10.29 0.28 -1.12
N MET A 33 -8.99 0.30 -0.84
CA MET A 33 -8.32 1.45 -0.28
C MET A 33 -7.67 2.27 -1.39
N ASN A 34 -7.82 3.59 -1.27
CA ASN A 34 -7.10 4.56 -2.08
C ASN A 34 -6.11 5.29 -1.16
N TRP A 35 -4.82 5.13 -1.42
CA TRP A 35 -3.79 5.89 -0.72
C TRP A 35 -3.39 7.11 -1.52
N LEU A 36 -3.22 8.23 -0.82
CA LEU A 36 -2.66 9.46 -1.35
C LEU A 36 -1.26 9.62 -0.78
N ILE A 37 -0.27 9.69 -1.66
CA ILE A 37 1.13 9.89 -1.30
C ILE A 37 1.55 11.21 -1.95
N ASP A 38 1.85 12.20 -1.12
CA ASP A 38 2.19 13.56 -1.55
C ASP A 38 1.19 14.16 -2.57
N GLY A 39 -0.11 13.95 -2.31
CA GLY A 39 -1.19 14.45 -3.17
C GLY A 39 -1.44 13.64 -4.44
N LEU A 40 -0.76 12.51 -4.64
CA LEU A 40 -0.95 11.63 -5.79
C LEU A 40 -1.52 10.28 -5.38
N SER A 41 -2.51 9.81 -6.13
CA SER A 41 -3.12 8.50 -5.89
C SER A 41 -2.14 7.38 -6.19
N ALA A 42 -1.99 6.46 -5.25
CA ALA A 42 -1.29 5.21 -5.49
C ALA A 42 -2.14 4.29 -6.37
N ALA A 43 -1.48 3.52 -7.23
CA ALA A 43 -2.11 2.53 -8.08
C ALA A 43 -1.63 1.12 -7.71
N GLN A 44 -2.52 0.14 -7.84
CA GLN A 44 -2.15 -1.27 -7.70
C GLN A 44 -1.57 -1.79 -9.01
N LYS A 45 -0.39 -2.42 -8.95
CA LYS A 45 0.13 -3.19 -10.08
C LYS A 45 -0.55 -4.56 -10.10
N ILE A 46 -1.22 -4.89 -11.20
CA ILE A 46 -1.87 -6.21 -11.35
C ILE A 46 -0.81 -7.21 -11.84
N GLU A 47 -0.50 -8.23 -11.04
CA GLU A 47 0.43 -9.29 -11.45
C GLU A 47 -0.07 -9.97 -12.74
N GLY A 48 0.81 -10.10 -13.74
CA GLY A 48 0.51 -10.79 -15.00
C GLY A 48 -0.30 -9.99 -16.02
N LYS A 49 -0.61 -8.71 -15.77
CA LYS A 49 -1.20 -7.79 -16.76
C LYS A 49 -0.46 -6.46 -16.74
N GLU A 50 -0.28 -5.82 -17.90
CA GLU A 50 0.15 -4.42 -17.98
C GLU A 50 -1.02 -3.48 -17.61
N GLY A 51 -1.54 -3.64 -16.39
CA GLY A 51 -2.71 -2.94 -15.91
C GLY A 51 -2.46 -2.34 -14.53
N LEU A 52 -2.81 -1.08 -14.38
CA LEU A 52 -2.85 -0.38 -13.11
C LEU A 52 -4.30 -0.25 -12.67
N SER A 53 -4.59 -0.60 -11.42
CA SER A 53 -5.92 -0.44 -10.84
C SER A 53 -5.94 0.74 -9.88
N LEU A 54 -7.06 1.47 -9.88
CA LEU A 54 -7.34 2.47 -8.86
C LEU A 54 -7.68 1.75 -7.54
N GLY A 55 -6.83 2.01 -6.55
CA GLY A 55 -6.91 1.38 -5.24
C GLY A 55 -6.61 -0.12 -5.25
N PHE A 56 -6.54 -0.68 -4.06
CA PHE A 56 -6.22 -2.08 -3.81
C PHE A 56 -7.08 -2.62 -2.66
N PRO A 57 -7.34 -3.93 -2.62
CA PRO A 57 -8.27 -4.49 -1.63
C PRO A 57 -7.74 -4.36 -0.20
N LEU A 58 -8.64 -4.03 0.74
CA LEU A 58 -8.35 -4.04 2.17
C LEU A 58 -7.91 -5.43 2.65
N GLY A 59 -8.53 -6.47 2.12
CA GLY A 59 -8.28 -7.86 2.49
C GLY A 59 -8.82 -8.83 1.45
N TYR A 60 -8.96 -10.10 1.80
CA TYR A 60 -9.56 -11.12 0.96
C TYR A 60 -10.25 -12.18 1.82
N VAL A 61 -11.13 -12.96 1.18
CA VAL A 61 -11.78 -14.12 1.79
C VAL A 61 -11.25 -15.38 1.13
N GLU A 62 -10.85 -16.36 1.94
CA GLU A 62 -10.41 -17.67 1.47
C GLU A 62 -10.92 -18.75 2.43
N LYS A 63 -11.65 -19.75 1.91
CA LYS A 63 -12.22 -20.87 2.70
C LYS A 63 -12.99 -20.39 3.95
N ASP A 64 -13.88 -19.42 3.73
CA ASP A 64 -14.71 -18.76 4.76
C ASP A 64 -13.96 -17.96 5.85
N ALA A 65 -12.63 -17.91 5.79
CA ALA A 65 -11.82 -17.05 6.62
C ALA A 65 -11.55 -15.69 5.95
N VAL A 66 -11.54 -14.64 6.75
CA VAL A 66 -11.24 -13.27 6.32
C VAL A 66 -9.79 -12.94 6.66
N TYR A 67 -9.07 -12.38 5.69
CA TYR A 67 -7.66 -12.02 5.81
C TYR A 67 -7.46 -10.54 5.53
N LEU A 68 -6.89 -9.81 6.48
CA LEU A 68 -6.50 -8.42 6.33
C LEU A 68 -5.14 -8.30 5.63
N ASN A 69 -5.03 -7.40 4.66
CA ASN A 69 -3.73 -7.05 4.09
C ASN A 69 -3.09 -5.97 4.99
N ASN A 70 -1.95 -6.25 5.61
CA ASN A 70 -1.16 -5.27 6.38
C ASN A 70 0.31 -5.18 5.92
N HIS A 71 0.69 -5.97 4.91
CA HIS A 71 2.02 -5.96 4.35
C HIS A 71 1.97 -5.49 2.89
N TYR A 72 2.69 -4.41 2.58
CA TYR A 72 2.66 -3.76 1.28
C TYR A 72 4.08 -3.52 0.76
N ASP A 73 4.29 -3.83 -0.51
CA ASP A 73 5.48 -3.40 -1.24
C ASP A 73 5.12 -2.10 -1.97
N ILE A 74 5.77 -1.00 -1.59
CA ILE A 74 5.49 0.34 -2.10
C ILE A 74 6.66 0.77 -2.97
N GLU A 75 6.39 1.01 -4.25
CA GLU A 75 7.36 1.49 -5.23
C GLU A 75 7.07 2.95 -5.57
N VAL A 76 7.95 3.86 -5.12
CA VAL A 76 7.78 5.29 -5.32
C VAL A 76 8.76 5.79 -6.38
N HIS A 77 8.24 6.12 -7.57
CA HIS A 77 9.05 6.74 -8.62
C HIS A 77 9.02 8.26 -8.46
N TYR A 78 10.18 8.90 -8.32
CA TYR A 78 10.32 10.35 -8.20
C TYR A 78 11.46 10.83 -9.10
N HIS A 79 11.32 12.05 -9.64
CA HIS A 79 12.38 12.70 -10.40
C HIS A 79 13.17 13.66 -9.51
N THR A 80 14.49 13.63 -9.60
CA THR A 80 15.36 14.66 -9.02
C THR A 80 15.82 15.59 -10.13
N GLN A 81 15.46 16.88 -10.07
CA GLN A 81 16.08 17.89 -10.93
C GLN A 81 17.33 18.42 -10.23
N THR A 82 18.49 18.23 -10.85
CA THR A 82 19.75 18.84 -10.42
C THR A 82 19.86 20.19 -11.11
N ASN A 83 19.35 21.26 -10.49
CA ASN A 83 19.60 22.62 -11.00
C ASN A 83 21.07 22.97 -10.70
N LYS A 84 21.85 23.28 -11.74
CA LYS A 84 23.23 23.76 -11.60
C LYS A 84 23.32 25.22 -11.15
N ASP A 85 22.22 25.96 -11.20
CA ASP A 85 22.16 27.35 -10.79
C ASP A 85 21.15 27.48 -9.65
N GLY A 86 21.62 28.05 -8.53
CA GLY A 86 20.87 28.13 -7.28
C GLY A 86 19.52 28.84 -7.40
N LEU A 87 18.70 28.59 -6.38
CA LEU A 87 17.34 29.07 -6.11
C LEU A 87 16.20 28.32 -6.83
N PHE A 88 15.28 27.86 -5.97
CA PHE A 88 14.07 27.10 -6.26
C PHE A 88 14.29 25.63 -6.62
N VAL A 89 14.56 24.82 -5.58
CA VAL A 89 14.01 23.46 -5.55
C VAL A 89 12.50 23.64 -5.41
N LYS A 90 11.82 23.89 -6.53
CA LYS A 90 10.39 23.60 -6.61
C LYS A 90 10.33 22.12 -6.26
N HIS A 91 9.87 21.79 -5.06
CA HIS A 91 9.51 20.43 -4.69
C HIS A 91 8.25 20.05 -5.50
N GLN A 92 8.31 20.19 -6.83
CA GLN A 92 7.49 19.43 -7.74
C GLN A 92 8.22 18.11 -7.89
N LEU A 93 8.06 17.26 -6.89
CA LEU A 93 8.25 15.84 -7.07
C LEU A 93 7.21 15.44 -8.12
N ARG A 94 7.61 15.38 -9.40
CA ARG A 94 6.82 14.69 -10.41
C ARG A 94 6.99 13.21 -10.12
N TYR A 95 6.09 12.67 -9.30
CA TYR A 95 5.97 11.23 -9.21
C TYR A 95 5.28 10.74 -10.48
N ASN A 96 5.91 9.82 -11.19
CA ASN A 96 5.30 9.24 -12.39
C ASN A 96 4.17 8.30 -12.00
N GLN A 97 4.35 7.54 -10.90
CA GLN A 97 3.30 6.80 -10.21
C GLN A 97 3.89 6.19 -8.93
N THR A 98 3.05 5.98 -7.90
CA THR A 98 3.40 5.04 -6.82
C THR A 98 2.66 3.73 -7.08
N SER A 99 3.41 2.64 -7.19
CA SER A 99 2.87 1.30 -7.39
C SER A 99 2.85 0.56 -6.07
N ILE A 100 1.75 -0.13 -5.77
CA ILE A 100 1.65 -1.00 -4.60
C ILE A 100 1.47 -2.43 -5.07
N THR A 101 2.38 -3.29 -4.66
CA THR A 101 2.29 -4.74 -4.86
C THR A 101 2.02 -5.39 -3.51
N LYS A 102 1.17 -6.42 -3.51
CA LYS A 102 0.88 -7.20 -2.31
C LYS A 102 1.84 -8.38 -2.25
N LYS A 103 2.53 -8.56 -1.13
CA LYS A 103 3.23 -9.82 -0.86
C LYS A 103 2.24 -10.83 -0.29
N ARG A 104 2.07 -11.98 -0.94
CA ARG A 104 1.41 -13.14 -0.33
C ARG A 104 2.39 -13.73 0.68
N GLU A 105 2.32 -13.27 1.92
CA GLU A 105 2.98 -14.01 2.99
C GLU A 105 2.06 -15.17 3.37
N GLY A 106 2.60 -16.39 3.34
CA GLY A 106 1.92 -17.59 3.86
C GLY A 106 1.51 -17.41 5.33
N PRO A 107 0.80 -18.39 5.92
CA PRO A 107 0.09 -18.22 7.18
C PRO A 107 1.05 -17.88 8.31
N ARG A 108 1.27 -16.60 8.57
CA ARG A 108 2.00 -16.12 9.74
C ARG A 108 1.02 -16.01 10.88
N GLY A 109 0.77 -17.17 11.48
CA GLY A 109 0.07 -17.32 12.75
C GLY A 109 -1.41 -16.93 12.70
N PRO A 110 -2.17 -17.33 13.74
CA PRO A 110 -3.51 -16.82 13.92
C PRO A 110 -3.44 -15.30 14.00
N ILE A 111 -4.34 -14.62 13.28
CA ILE A 111 -4.77 -13.29 13.67
C ILE A 111 -5.35 -13.49 15.07
N TYR A 112 -4.59 -13.13 16.11
CA TYR A 112 -5.19 -12.97 17.42
C TYR A 112 -6.14 -11.79 17.28
N LEU A 113 -7.42 -12.14 17.27
CA LEU A 113 -8.51 -11.23 17.61
C LEU A 113 -8.30 -10.74 19.04
#